data_AF-A0A2V7X665-F1
#
_entry.id   AF-A0A2V7X665-F1
#
_cell.length_a   1.000
_cell.length_b   1.000
_cell.length_c   1.000
_cell.angle_alpha   90.00
_cell.angle_beta   90.00
_cell.angle_gamma   90.00
#
_symmetry.space_group_name_H-M   'P 1'
#
loop_
_entity.id
_entity.type
_entity.pdbx_description
1 polymer ?
#
loop_
_entity_poly.entity_id
_entity_poly.type
_entity_poly.pdbx_seq_one_letter_code
_entity_poly.pdbx_strand_id
1 'polypeptide(L)'
;MPVLLIGRKRWRCPKSAVNLIHYCLDYGANGIVLLGLWSSYEHVDHLMCSLKYGAFGHKVLHMENAETVQIRLLEESDPPSIAAAFTNMGWNKPETQYRRYLHEQLEGTRTCFVGIIDGQFAGYVTVDWRPTYAAFADLNIPEIQDLNVLTKYRRKGIASRLLDHAEIEAARRSGVVGIAVGLHPGYNSAQRLYAKRGYIPDGRGITYRNCFVEEGASVVLDDDLVLHFTKQLPAG
;
A
#
# COMPACT_ATOMS: atom_id res chain seq x y z
N MET A 1 24.36 18.68 10.36
CA MET A 1 24.14 17.56 9.42
C MET A 1 23.61 16.36 10.21
N PRO A 2 22.58 15.65 9.73
CA PRO A 2 22.08 14.46 10.43
C PRO A 2 23.18 13.39 10.48
N VAL A 3 23.30 12.74 11.63
CA VAL A 3 24.24 11.64 11.85
C VAL A 3 23.43 10.41 12.19
N LEU A 4 23.58 9.35 11.42
CA LEU A 4 22.91 8.08 11.70
C LEU A 4 23.86 7.13 12.45
N LEU A 5 23.34 6.45 13.47
CA LEU A 5 24.03 5.39 14.19
C LEU A 5 23.30 4.05 13.98
N ILE A 6 23.89 3.16 13.16
CA ILE A 6 23.43 1.77 13.01
C ILE A 6 24.45 0.87 13.69
N GLY A 7 24.04 0.06 14.67
CA GLY A 7 24.92 -0.92 15.32
C GLY A 7 26.26 -0.34 15.84
N ARG A 8 26.22 0.84 16.48
CA ARG A 8 27.39 1.61 16.96
C ARG A 8 28.33 2.17 15.87
N LYS A 9 28.02 2.01 14.58
CA LYS A 9 28.77 2.64 13.48
C LYS A 9 28.17 4.00 13.14
N ARG A 10 29.02 5.01 13.03
CA ARG A 10 28.66 6.41 12.76
C ARG A 10 28.70 6.70 11.27
N TRP A 11 27.58 7.13 10.72
CA TRP A 11 27.45 7.51 9.31
C TRP A 11 27.19 9.01 9.18
N ARG A 12 28.03 9.71 8.40
CA ARG A 12 27.82 11.11 8.00
C ARG A 12 27.20 11.11 6.61
N CYS A 13 25.98 11.63 6.46
CA CYS A 13 25.31 11.62 5.15
C CYS A 13 25.10 13.04 4.59
N PRO A 14 25.47 13.31 3.33
CA PRO A 14 25.28 14.62 2.71
C PRO A 14 23.85 14.96 2.30
N LYS A 15 22.94 14.01 2.05
CA LYS A 15 21.59 14.32 1.52
C LYS A 15 20.50 13.34 2.02
N SER A 16 19.41 13.93 2.51
CA SER A 16 18.10 13.35 2.90
C SER A 16 18.08 12.13 3.82
N ALA A 17 17.86 12.36 5.12
CA ALA A 17 17.65 11.32 6.14
C ALA A 17 16.40 10.43 5.91
N VAL A 18 15.46 10.85 5.07
CA VAL A 18 14.18 10.14 4.80
C VAL A 18 14.40 8.82 4.06
N ASN A 19 15.19 8.82 2.98
CA ASN A 19 15.49 7.60 2.20
C ASN A 19 16.15 6.51 3.04
N LEU A 20 16.84 6.92 4.11
CA LEU A 20 17.57 6.02 5.00
C LEU A 20 16.66 5.42 6.09
N ILE A 21 15.60 6.12 6.50
CA ILE A 21 14.54 5.56 7.36
C ILE A 21 13.80 4.45 6.60
N HIS A 22 13.46 4.69 5.33
CA HIS A 22 12.88 3.67 4.45
C HIS A 22 13.79 2.44 4.32
N TYR A 23 15.08 2.66 4.02
CA TYR A 23 16.06 1.57 3.98
C TYR A 23 16.13 0.77 5.30
N CYS A 24 16.17 1.42 6.48
CA CYS A 24 16.20 0.69 7.75
C CYS A 24 14.91 -0.11 8.02
N LEU A 25 13.74 0.38 7.59
CA LEU A 25 12.46 -0.33 7.68
C LEU A 25 12.41 -1.55 6.75
N ASP A 26 12.99 -1.44 5.56
CA ASP A 26 13.00 -2.49 4.54
C ASP A 26 13.91 -3.67 4.90
N TYR A 27 14.98 -3.42 5.68
CA TYR A 27 15.99 -4.42 6.03
C TYR A 27 16.01 -4.86 7.51
N GLY A 28 15.05 -4.43 8.33
CA GLY A 28 14.88 -4.94 9.71
C GLY A 28 16.07 -4.67 10.64
N ALA A 29 16.85 -3.62 10.40
CA ALA A 29 18.06 -3.34 11.17
C ALA A 29 17.75 -2.56 12.45
N ASN A 30 18.18 -3.09 13.61
CA ASN A 30 18.18 -2.34 14.87
C ASN A 30 19.09 -1.11 14.77
N GLY A 31 18.54 0.09 14.94
CA GLY A 31 19.29 1.35 14.81
C GLY A 31 18.73 2.50 15.62
N ILE A 32 19.60 3.46 15.98
CA ILE A 32 19.22 4.73 16.62
C ILE A 32 19.40 5.83 15.58
N VAL A 33 18.29 6.46 15.17
CA VAL A 33 18.32 7.64 14.31
C VAL A 33 18.39 8.90 15.18
N LEU A 34 19.49 9.65 15.10
CA LEU A 34 19.62 10.96 15.74
C LEU A 34 19.31 12.06 14.72
N LEU A 35 18.16 12.72 14.88
CA LEU A 35 17.80 13.88 14.08
C LEU A 35 18.33 15.15 14.76
N GLY A 36 19.03 15.99 13.98
CA GLY A 36 19.55 17.27 14.48
C GLY A 36 18.42 18.27 14.78
N LEU A 37 18.70 19.23 15.67
CA LEU A 37 17.75 20.19 16.28
C LEU A 37 16.98 21.14 15.32
N TRP A 38 17.08 20.99 14.00
CA TRP A 38 16.61 21.98 13.02
C TRP A 38 15.89 21.38 11.82
N SER A 39 15.10 20.33 12.04
CA SER A 39 14.33 19.71 10.96
C SER A 39 12.85 19.61 11.32
N SER A 40 12.04 20.42 10.65
CA SER A 40 10.59 20.28 10.61
C SER A 40 10.22 19.02 9.83
N TYR A 41 10.20 17.87 10.51
CA TYR A 41 9.82 16.58 9.92
C TYR A 41 8.39 16.22 10.32
N GLU A 42 7.40 16.89 9.74
CA GLU A 42 5.97 16.54 9.89
C GLU A 42 5.62 15.23 9.17
N HIS A 43 6.51 14.70 8.33
CA HIS A 43 6.26 13.50 7.50
C HIS A 43 6.60 12.17 8.18
N VAL A 44 7.19 12.18 9.38
CA VAL A 44 7.70 10.96 10.05
C VAL A 44 6.77 10.51 11.18
N ASP A 45 5.77 11.32 11.57
CA ASP A 45 4.91 11.07 12.73
C ASP A 45 4.10 9.76 12.66
N HIS A 46 3.86 9.23 11.46
CA HIS A 46 3.18 7.94 11.27
C HIS A 46 4.09 6.71 11.42
N LEU A 47 5.41 6.90 11.49
CA LEU A 47 6.42 5.85 11.74
C LEU A 47 6.82 5.76 13.23
N MET A 48 6.27 6.64 14.08
CA MET A 48 6.70 6.84 15.46
C MET A 48 5.93 5.97 16.45
N CYS A 49 6.33 4.71 16.64
CA CYS A 49 5.66 3.82 17.59
C CYS A 49 6.11 3.99 19.06
N SER A 50 7.21 4.69 19.34
CA SER A 50 7.66 4.96 20.73
C SER A 50 8.66 6.12 20.77
N LEU A 51 8.26 7.26 21.33
CA LEU A 51 9.15 8.39 21.64
C LEU A 51 9.52 8.32 23.12
N LYS A 52 10.81 8.13 23.43
CA LYS A 52 11.37 8.42 24.75
C LYS A 52 12.30 9.63 24.64
N TYR A 53 12.02 10.68 25.41
CA TYR A 53 12.88 11.85 25.49
C TYR A 53 14.17 11.50 26.23
N GLY A 54 15.33 11.66 25.57
CA GLY A 54 16.64 11.56 26.19
C GLY A 54 17.02 12.88 26.90
N ALA A 55 17.78 12.78 28.00
CA ALA A 55 18.06 13.83 28.98
C ALA A 55 18.80 15.11 28.49
N PHE A 56 19.00 15.31 27.18
CA PHE A 56 19.79 16.42 26.63
C PHE A 56 19.17 17.11 25.39
N GLY A 57 17.84 17.08 25.23
CA GLY A 57 17.16 17.84 24.16
C GLY A 57 17.28 17.24 22.74
N HIS A 58 17.86 16.04 22.61
CA HIS A 58 17.86 15.28 21.36
C HIS A 58 16.62 14.37 21.28
N LYS A 59 15.94 14.33 20.11
CA LYS A 59 14.94 13.30 19.82
C LYS A 59 15.68 11.98 19.57
N VAL A 60 15.54 11.04 20.51
CA VAL A 60 16.06 9.67 20.38
C VAL A 60 14.91 8.77 19.95
N LEU A 61 15.02 8.21 18.74
CA LEU A 61 14.06 7.22 18.26
C LEU A 61 14.54 5.83 18.68
N HIS A 62 13.80 5.23 19.62
CA HIS A 62 13.91 3.80 19.91
C HIS A 62 13.02 3.06 18.93
N MET A 63 13.63 2.41 17.94
CA MET A 63 12.94 1.49 17.05
C MET A 63 12.88 0.14 17.77
N GLU A 64 11.75 -0.18 18.40
CA GLU A 64 11.45 -1.55 18.82
C GLU A 64 11.00 -2.34 17.58
N ASN A 65 11.43 -3.60 17.47
CA ASN A 65 11.15 -4.51 16.35
C ASN A 65 9.72 -4.32 15.82
N ALA A 66 9.58 -3.65 14.68
CA ALA A 66 8.34 -3.72 13.93
C ALA A 66 8.21 -5.18 13.46
N GLU A 67 7.08 -5.82 13.76
CA GLU A 67 6.70 -7.09 13.13
C GLU A 67 6.99 -6.99 11.63
N THR A 68 7.98 -7.74 11.16
CA THR A 68 8.45 -7.59 9.78
C THR A 68 7.44 -8.27 8.88
N VAL A 69 6.58 -7.48 8.20
CA VAL A 69 5.71 -8.06 7.17
C VAL A 69 6.57 -8.56 6.01
N GLN A 70 6.40 -9.83 5.66
CA GLN A 70 6.95 -10.42 4.44
C GLN A 70 5.94 -10.23 3.32
N ILE A 71 6.38 -9.70 2.18
CA ILE A 71 5.54 -9.57 0.99
C ILE A 71 6.05 -10.57 -0.05
N ARG A 72 5.18 -11.44 -0.54
CA ARG A 72 5.47 -12.41 -1.59
C ARG A 72 4.31 -12.54 -2.56
N LEU A 73 4.51 -13.26 -3.66
CA LEU A 73 3.42 -13.60 -4.58
C LEU A 73 2.43 -14.56 -3.91
N LEU A 74 1.20 -14.56 -4.44
CA LEU A 74 0.19 -15.55 -4.11
C LEU A 74 0.65 -16.95 -4.53
N GLU A 75 0.50 -17.91 -3.63
CA GLU A 75 0.89 -19.31 -3.81
C GLU A 75 -0.35 -20.24 -3.79
N GLU A 76 -0.22 -21.45 -4.33
CA GLU A 76 -1.30 -22.46 -4.43
C GLU A 76 -1.94 -22.80 -3.08
N SER A 77 -1.17 -22.72 -1.99
CA SER A 77 -1.66 -23.01 -0.63
C SER A 77 -2.40 -21.85 0.05
N ASP A 78 -2.32 -20.63 -0.48
CA ASP A 78 -2.88 -19.45 0.19
C ASP A 78 -4.42 -19.36 0.15
N PRO A 79 -5.12 -19.63 -0.98
CA PRO A 79 -6.56 -19.36 -1.13
C PRO A 79 -7.45 -19.79 0.04
N PRO A 80 -7.31 -21.01 0.61
CA PRO A 80 -8.15 -21.44 1.73
C PRO A 80 -7.93 -20.58 2.98
N SER A 81 -6.67 -20.24 3.29
CA SER A 81 -6.31 -19.46 4.48
C SER A 81 -6.79 -18.00 4.38
N ILE A 82 -6.71 -17.41 3.18
CA ILE A 82 -7.19 -16.06 2.92
C ILE A 82 -8.72 -16.00 3.06
N ALA A 83 -9.43 -16.95 2.41
CA ALA A 83 -10.88 -17.01 2.47
C ALA A 83 -11.40 -17.20 3.90
N ALA A 84 -10.77 -18.09 4.68
CA ALA A 84 -11.10 -18.29 6.09
C ALA A 84 -10.89 -17.01 6.91
N ALA A 85 -9.79 -16.29 6.69
CA ALA A 85 -9.50 -15.05 7.42
C ALA A 85 -10.54 -13.95 7.18
N PHE A 86 -11.03 -13.77 5.95
CA PHE A 86 -12.09 -12.80 5.65
C PHE A 86 -13.48 -13.27 6.09
N THR A 87 -13.77 -14.56 5.99
CA THR A 87 -15.02 -15.15 6.52
C THR A 87 -15.13 -14.87 8.02
N ASN A 88 -14.04 -15.02 8.77
CA ASN A 88 -14.00 -14.71 10.21
C ASN A 88 -14.21 -13.21 10.53
N MET A 89 -14.02 -12.32 9.55
CA MET A 89 -14.34 -10.89 9.65
C MET A 89 -15.78 -10.56 9.20
N GLY A 90 -16.56 -11.55 8.77
CA GLY A 90 -17.89 -11.38 8.21
C GLY A 90 -17.89 -10.84 6.78
N TRP A 91 -16.77 -10.95 6.06
CA TRP A 91 -16.64 -10.46 4.67
C TRP A 91 -16.77 -11.63 3.69
N ASN A 92 -17.62 -11.47 2.68
CA ASN A 92 -17.79 -12.48 1.63
C ASN A 92 -16.67 -12.37 0.58
N LYS A 93 -15.53 -13.03 0.84
CA LYS A 93 -14.43 -13.19 -0.12
C LYS A 93 -14.11 -14.68 -0.27
N PRO A 94 -14.82 -15.41 -1.14
CA PRO A 94 -14.75 -16.86 -1.22
C PRO A 94 -13.39 -17.34 -1.77
N GLU A 95 -13.02 -18.57 -1.44
CA GLU A 95 -11.78 -19.21 -1.94
C GLU A 95 -11.67 -19.17 -3.48
N THR A 96 -12.81 -19.30 -4.17
CA THR A 96 -12.89 -19.24 -5.64
C THR A 96 -12.35 -17.94 -6.22
N GLN A 97 -12.48 -16.81 -5.51
CA GLN A 97 -11.89 -15.53 -5.92
C GLN A 97 -10.36 -15.60 -5.97
N TYR A 98 -9.74 -16.17 -4.94
CA TYR A 98 -8.28 -16.24 -4.85
C TYR A 98 -7.70 -17.32 -5.76
N ARG A 99 -8.42 -18.42 -6.00
CA ARG A 99 -8.04 -19.39 -7.04
C ARG A 99 -8.06 -18.78 -8.44
N ARG A 100 -9.06 -17.94 -8.73
CA ARG A 100 -9.08 -17.15 -9.98
C ARG A 100 -7.86 -16.22 -10.07
N TYR A 101 -7.54 -15.48 -8.99
CA TYR A 101 -6.35 -14.61 -8.99
C TYR A 101 -5.05 -15.37 -9.19
N LEU A 102 -4.95 -16.58 -8.65
CA LEU A 102 -3.78 -17.43 -8.88
C LEU A 102 -3.69 -17.87 -10.34
N HIS A 103 -4.80 -18.28 -10.95
CA HIS A 103 -4.84 -18.63 -12.36
C HIS A 103 -4.45 -17.44 -13.25
N GLU A 104 -5.06 -16.28 -13.04
CA GLU A 104 -4.74 -15.03 -13.75
C GLU A 104 -3.27 -14.61 -13.54
N GLN A 105 -2.70 -14.89 -12.36
CA GLN A 105 -1.28 -14.66 -12.08
C GLN A 105 -0.38 -15.58 -12.91
N LEU A 106 -0.73 -16.86 -13.04
CA LEU A 106 0.01 -17.81 -13.87
C LEU A 106 -0.09 -17.48 -15.36
N GLU A 107 -1.22 -16.91 -15.79
CA GLU A 107 -1.41 -16.41 -17.16
C GLU A 107 -0.76 -15.04 -17.42
N GLY A 108 -0.29 -14.36 -16.38
CA GLY A 108 0.33 -13.03 -16.47
C GLY A 108 -0.66 -11.89 -16.72
N THR A 109 -1.95 -12.12 -16.51
CA THR A 109 -3.03 -11.10 -16.61
C THR A 109 -3.29 -10.39 -15.28
N ARG A 110 -2.85 -10.98 -14.16
CA ARG A 110 -2.83 -10.34 -12.84
C ARG A 110 -1.49 -10.57 -12.14
N THR A 111 -1.19 -9.82 -11.10
CA THR A 111 -0.15 -10.16 -10.12
C THR A 111 -0.70 -9.91 -8.73
N CYS A 112 -0.61 -10.90 -7.83
CA CYS A 112 -1.17 -10.81 -6.49
C CYS A 112 -0.05 -10.87 -5.44
N PHE A 113 0.06 -9.82 -4.63
CA PHE A 113 0.99 -9.76 -3.52
C PHE A 113 0.27 -10.03 -2.21
N VAL A 114 0.83 -10.95 -1.42
CA VAL A 114 0.33 -11.38 -0.11
C VAL A 114 1.31 -10.92 0.97
N GLY A 115 0.77 -10.27 2.00
CA GLY A 115 1.49 -9.86 3.19
C GLY A 115 1.32 -10.86 4.33
N ILE A 116 2.44 -11.31 4.89
CA ILE A 116 2.52 -12.30 5.96
C ILE A 116 3.20 -11.70 7.19
N ILE A 117 2.62 -11.89 8.37
CA ILE A 117 3.21 -11.56 9.68
C ILE A 117 3.20 -12.81 10.55
N ASP A 118 4.37 -13.20 11.06
CA ASP A 118 4.54 -14.39 11.91
C ASP A 118 3.93 -15.66 11.30
N GLY A 119 4.12 -15.83 9.99
CA GLY A 119 3.56 -16.95 9.22
C GLY A 119 2.05 -16.87 8.99
N GLN A 120 1.38 -15.79 9.39
CA GLN A 120 -0.06 -15.59 9.24
C GLN A 120 -0.38 -14.57 8.15
N PHE A 121 -1.43 -14.85 7.38
CA PHE A 121 -1.98 -13.90 6.42
C PHE A 121 -2.38 -12.58 7.09
N ALA A 122 -1.87 -11.46 6.57
CA ALA A 122 -2.13 -10.13 7.08
C ALA A 122 -2.91 -9.23 6.11
N GLY A 123 -2.72 -9.43 4.80
CA GLY A 123 -3.38 -8.66 3.76
C GLY A 123 -2.91 -9.03 2.36
N TYR A 124 -3.53 -8.46 1.33
CA TYR A 124 -3.12 -8.63 -0.06
C TYR A 124 -3.43 -7.37 -0.88
N VAL A 125 -2.84 -7.32 -2.07
CA VAL A 125 -3.17 -6.36 -3.14
C VAL A 125 -2.93 -7.04 -4.49
N THR A 126 -3.67 -6.63 -5.51
CA THR A 126 -3.46 -7.13 -6.88
C THR A 126 -3.11 -6.00 -7.84
N VAL A 127 -2.32 -6.32 -8.86
CA VAL A 127 -2.16 -5.50 -10.07
C VAL A 127 -2.87 -6.23 -11.20
N ASP A 128 -3.89 -5.62 -11.78
CA ASP A 128 -4.58 -6.07 -12.97
C ASP A 128 -3.89 -5.46 -14.21
N TRP A 129 -3.42 -6.32 -15.11
CA TRP A 129 -2.74 -5.91 -16.35
C TRP A 129 -3.72 -5.65 -17.50
N ARG A 130 -5.00 -5.96 -17.33
CA ARG A 130 -6.07 -5.78 -18.32
C ARG A 130 -7.34 -5.24 -17.64
N PRO A 131 -7.28 -4.04 -17.04
CA PRO A 131 -8.42 -3.49 -16.32
C PRO A 131 -9.61 -3.25 -17.24
N THR A 132 -10.81 -3.33 -16.67
CA THR A 132 -12.07 -3.20 -17.43
C THR A 132 -12.55 -1.75 -17.53
N TYR A 133 -12.01 -0.84 -16.73
CA TYR A 133 -12.30 0.59 -16.85
C TYR A 133 -11.73 1.12 -18.17
N ALA A 134 -12.61 1.58 -19.06
CA ALA A 134 -12.27 1.95 -20.44
C ALA A 134 -11.09 2.93 -20.53
N ALA A 135 -11.04 3.95 -19.66
CA ALA A 135 -9.95 4.93 -19.72
C ALA A 135 -8.57 4.35 -19.37
N PHE A 136 -8.50 3.29 -18.56
CA PHE A 136 -7.26 2.58 -18.29
C PHE A 136 -6.94 1.59 -19.40
N ALA A 137 -7.96 0.85 -19.88
CA ALA A 137 -7.81 -0.11 -20.96
C ALA A 137 -7.29 0.54 -22.25
N ASP A 138 -7.92 1.64 -22.69
CA ASP A 138 -7.58 2.36 -23.93
C ASP A 138 -6.14 2.91 -23.94
N LEU A 139 -5.60 3.20 -22.75
CA LEU A 139 -4.27 3.76 -22.55
C LEU A 139 -3.25 2.71 -22.06
N ASN A 140 -3.63 1.44 -21.96
CA ASN A 140 -2.82 0.35 -21.40
C ASN A 140 -2.25 0.65 -20.00
N ILE A 141 -3.04 1.33 -19.16
CA ILE A 141 -2.66 1.66 -17.78
C ILE A 141 -2.98 0.44 -16.90
N PRO A 142 -2.00 -0.17 -16.21
CA PRO A 142 -2.29 -1.21 -15.23
C PRO A 142 -3.03 -0.64 -14.02
N GLU A 143 -3.87 -1.44 -13.40
CA GLU A 143 -4.68 -1.02 -12.25
C GLU A 143 -4.31 -1.78 -10.99
N ILE A 144 -4.06 -1.06 -9.90
CA ILE A 144 -3.99 -1.67 -8.58
C ILE A 144 -5.41 -1.87 -8.06
N GLN A 145 -5.77 -3.12 -7.76
CA GLN A 145 -7.10 -3.52 -7.28
C GLN A 145 -7.00 -4.27 -5.94
N ASP A 146 -8.13 -4.36 -5.24
CA ASP A 146 -8.33 -5.25 -4.08
C ASP A 146 -7.32 -5.12 -2.93
N LEU A 147 -6.87 -3.92 -2.61
CA LEU A 147 -6.05 -3.70 -1.41
C LEU A 147 -6.85 -4.01 -0.13
N ASN A 148 -6.44 -5.04 0.60
CA ASN A 148 -7.10 -5.45 1.84
C ASN A 148 -6.07 -5.80 2.93
N VAL A 149 -6.31 -5.33 4.15
CA VAL A 149 -5.55 -5.70 5.36
C VAL A 149 -6.53 -6.06 6.46
N LEU A 150 -6.31 -7.22 7.10
CA LEU A 150 -7.15 -7.68 8.21
C LEU A 150 -7.14 -6.64 9.33
N THR A 151 -8.29 -6.44 9.98
CA THR A 151 -8.47 -5.37 10.98
C THR A 151 -7.42 -5.40 12.08
N LYS A 152 -7.03 -6.59 12.57
CA LYS A 152 -6.01 -6.78 13.61
C LYS A 152 -4.59 -6.31 13.22
N TYR A 153 -4.32 -6.15 11.92
CA TYR A 153 -3.02 -5.72 11.41
C TYR A 153 -3.04 -4.29 10.80
N ARG A 154 -4.16 -3.58 10.90
CA ARG A 154 -4.26 -2.19 10.42
C ARG A 154 -3.41 -1.25 11.28
N ARG A 155 -3.07 -0.08 10.71
CA ARG A 155 -2.21 0.96 11.33
C ARG A 155 -0.76 0.52 11.59
N LYS A 156 -0.33 -0.64 11.07
CA LYS A 156 1.06 -1.12 11.09
C LYS A 156 1.82 -0.91 9.75
N GLY A 157 1.32 -0.04 8.87
CA GLY A 157 1.99 0.28 7.58
C GLY A 157 1.90 -0.77 6.47
N ILE A 158 1.22 -1.91 6.70
CA ILE A 158 1.15 -3.04 5.75
C ILE A 158 0.55 -2.65 4.40
N ALA A 159 -0.54 -1.88 4.42
CA ALA A 159 -1.19 -1.41 3.19
C ALA A 159 -0.23 -0.59 2.32
N SER A 160 0.59 0.27 2.94
CA SER A 160 1.62 1.03 2.23
C SER A 160 2.67 0.13 1.63
N ARG A 161 3.16 -0.88 2.37
CA ARG A 161 4.18 -1.82 1.86
C ARG A 161 3.64 -2.69 0.72
N LEU A 162 2.40 -3.14 0.80
CA LEU A 162 1.72 -3.83 -0.31
C LEU A 162 1.65 -2.93 -1.55
N LEU A 163 1.26 -1.66 -1.39
CA LEU A 163 1.24 -0.69 -2.48
C LEU A 163 2.63 -0.39 -3.04
N ASP A 164 3.68 -0.34 -2.21
CA ASP A 164 5.06 -0.15 -2.69
C ASP A 164 5.46 -1.27 -3.66
N HIS A 165 5.17 -2.53 -3.31
CA HIS A 165 5.43 -3.68 -4.20
C HIS A 165 4.59 -3.64 -5.48
N ALA A 166 3.30 -3.30 -5.38
CA ALA A 166 2.42 -3.18 -6.53
C ALA A 166 2.85 -2.05 -7.49
N GLU A 167 3.23 -0.90 -6.95
CA GLU A 167 3.73 0.24 -7.72
C GLU A 167 5.06 -0.06 -8.39
N ILE A 168 6.00 -0.74 -7.70
CA ILE A 168 7.27 -1.19 -8.29
C ILE A 168 7.03 -2.17 -9.42
N GLU A 169 6.10 -3.12 -9.24
CA GLU A 169 5.77 -4.08 -10.28
C GLU A 169 5.13 -3.40 -11.49
N ALA A 170 4.18 -2.48 -11.28
CA ALA A 170 3.56 -1.70 -12.34
C ALA A 170 4.57 -0.84 -13.12
N ALA A 171 5.56 -0.26 -12.42
CA ALA A 171 6.60 0.58 -13.01
C ALA A 171 7.47 -0.16 -14.05
N ARG A 172 7.52 -1.50 -13.99
CA ARG A 172 8.23 -2.33 -14.97
C ARG A 172 7.58 -2.30 -16.36
N ARG A 173 6.29 -1.97 -16.44
CA ARG A 173 5.50 -2.02 -17.69
C ARG A 173 4.90 -0.67 -18.09
N SER A 174 4.69 0.24 -17.13
CA SER A 174 4.03 1.51 -17.38
C SER A 174 4.61 2.63 -16.51
N GLY A 175 4.74 3.83 -17.07
CA GLY A 175 5.08 5.05 -16.33
C GLY A 175 3.90 5.63 -15.52
N VAL A 176 2.72 5.01 -15.62
CA VAL A 176 1.51 5.42 -14.88
C VAL A 176 0.77 4.18 -14.38
N VAL A 177 0.16 4.28 -13.20
CA VAL A 177 -0.70 3.24 -12.63
C VAL A 177 -2.03 3.83 -12.19
N GLY A 178 -3.10 3.07 -12.40
CA GLY A 178 -4.47 3.41 -12.01
C GLY A 178 -4.87 2.76 -10.68
N ILE A 179 -5.84 3.35 -10.00
CA ILE A 179 -6.56 2.73 -8.87
C ILE A 179 -7.99 3.28 -8.80
N ALA A 180 -8.96 2.41 -8.56
CA ALA A 180 -10.32 2.81 -8.23
C ALA A 180 -10.55 2.79 -6.71
N VAL A 181 -11.43 3.67 -6.23
CA VAL A 181 -11.87 3.68 -4.82
C VAL A 181 -13.36 3.99 -4.72
N GLY A 182 -14.07 3.21 -3.90
CA GLY A 182 -15.49 3.46 -3.63
C GLY A 182 -15.72 4.77 -2.87
N LEU A 183 -16.92 5.32 -3.03
CA LEU A 183 -17.29 6.62 -2.46
C LEU A 183 -18.04 6.53 -1.12
N HIS A 184 -18.47 5.34 -0.71
CA HIS A 184 -19.13 5.16 0.58
C HIS A 184 -18.14 5.12 1.77
N PRO A 185 -18.61 5.32 3.02
CA PRO A 185 -17.74 5.50 4.19
C PRO A 185 -16.75 4.36 4.49
N GLY A 186 -17.01 3.13 4.01
CA GLY A 186 -16.09 2.00 4.14
C GLY A 186 -14.72 2.26 3.49
N TYR A 187 -14.68 3.15 2.50
CA TYR A 187 -13.45 3.48 1.75
C TYR A 187 -12.74 4.75 2.22
N ASN A 188 -13.25 5.46 3.24
CA ASN A 188 -12.65 6.71 3.74
C ASN A 188 -11.15 6.57 4.06
N SER A 189 -10.74 5.42 4.61
CA SER A 189 -9.33 5.17 4.92
C SER A 189 -8.47 4.97 3.66
N ALA A 190 -9.01 4.32 2.63
CA ALA A 190 -8.36 4.10 1.34
C ALA A 190 -8.24 5.41 0.56
N GLN A 191 -9.31 6.21 0.48
CA GLN A 191 -9.31 7.53 -0.16
C GLN A 191 -8.18 8.42 0.40
N ARG A 192 -8.06 8.49 1.74
CA ARG A 192 -6.99 9.23 2.40
C ARG A 192 -5.60 8.65 2.14
N LEU A 193 -5.48 7.32 2.12
CA LEU A 193 -4.21 6.64 1.84
C LEU A 193 -3.73 6.96 0.42
N TYR A 194 -4.60 6.84 -0.58
CA TYR A 194 -4.25 7.05 -1.98
C TYR A 194 -3.86 8.51 -2.23
N ALA A 195 -4.63 9.47 -1.74
CA ALA A 195 -4.29 10.89 -1.85
C ALA A 195 -2.91 11.19 -1.22
N LYS A 196 -2.62 10.66 -0.02
CA LYS A 196 -1.32 10.82 0.64
C LYS A 196 -0.16 10.19 -0.12
N ARG A 197 -0.42 9.16 -0.93
CA ARG A 197 0.59 8.48 -1.77
C ARG A 197 0.79 9.13 -3.14
N GLY A 198 0.11 10.25 -3.42
CA GLY A 198 0.23 10.99 -4.67
C GLY A 198 -0.66 10.49 -5.80
N TYR A 199 -1.68 9.68 -5.49
CA TYR A 199 -2.73 9.39 -6.46
C TYR A 199 -3.63 10.62 -6.59
N ILE A 200 -3.91 11.01 -7.83
CA ILE A 200 -4.74 12.16 -8.19
C ILE A 200 -5.95 11.64 -8.98
N PRO A 201 -7.18 12.16 -8.77
CA PRO A 201 -8.32 11.79 -9.59
C PRO A 201 -8.01 11.91 -11.08
N ASP A 202 -8.47 10.95 -11.88
CA ASP A 202 -8.18 10.89 -13.32
C ASP A 202 -8.89 11.97 -14.16
N GLY A 203 -9.80 12.73 -13.52
CA GLY A 203 -10.53 13.84 -14.12
C GLY A 203 -11.70 13.43 -15.01
N ARG A 204 -12.15 12.16 -14.95
CA ARG A 204 -13.19 11.62 -15.84
C ARG A 204 -14.55 11.42 -15.17
N GLY A 205 -14.66 11.79 -13.90
CA GLY A 205 -15.88 11.62 -13.12
C GLY A 205 -15.96 10.25 -12.44
N ILE A 206 -17.16 9.90 -11.99
CA ILE A 206 -17.42 8.66 -11.26
C ILE A 206 -18.00 7.60 -12.20
N THR A 207 -17.78 6.33 -11.88
CA THR A 207 -18.47 5.24 -12.54
C THR A 207 -19.38 4.51 -11.54
N TYR A 208 -20.44 3.92 -12.07
CA TYR A 208 -21.28 2.97 -11.38
C TYR A 208 -21.35 1.70 -12.22
N ARG A 209 -20.94 0.56 -11.66
CA ARG A 209 -20.87 -0.73 -12.38
C ARG A 209 -20.10 -0.64 -13.71
N ASN A 210 -18.94 0.00 -13.67
CA ASN A 210 -18.05 0.25 -14.82
C ASN A 210 -18.61 1.14 -15.94
N CYS A 211 -19.73 1.83 -15.72
CA CYS A 211 -20.28 2.83 -16.65
C CYS A 211 -20.13 4.24 -16.07
N PHE A 212 -19.76 5.22 -16.90
CA PHE A 212 -19.75 6.62 -16.48
C PHE A 212 -21.14 7.06 -16.05
N VAL A 213 -21.21 7.80 -14.94
CA VAL A 213 -22.45 8.37 -14.43
C VAL A 213 -22.68 9.73 -15.06
N GLU A 214 -23.83 9.90 -15.72
CA GLU A 214 -24.22 11.17 -16.33
C GLU A 214 -24.74 12.17 -15.30
N GLU A 215 -24.64 13.46 -15.62
CA GLU A 215 -25.20 14.52 -14.78
C GLU A 215 -26.72 14.35 -14.64
N GLY A 216 -27.22 14.45 -13.40
CA GLY A 216 -28.63 14.24 -13.07
C GLY A 216 -29.05 12.78 -12.84
N ALA A 217 -28.15 11.81 -13.03
CA ALA A 217 -28.45 10.41 -12.76
C ALA A 217 -28.62 10.12 -11.25
N SER A 218 -29.52 9.20 -10.92
CA SER A 218 -29.63 8.61 -9.58
C SER A 218 -28.83 7.32 -9.51
N VAL A 219 -27.94 7.20 -8.52
CA VAL A 219 -27.12 6.01 -8.27
C VAL A 219 -27.23 5.60 -6.81
N VAL A 220 -27.02 4.30 -6.55
CA VAL A 220 -26.97 3.77 -5.19
C VAL A 220 -25.56 3.99 -4.64
N LEU A 221 -25.47 4.49 -3.41
CA LEU A 221 -24.20 4.63 -2.70
C LEU A 221 -23.79 3.25 -2.13
N ASP A 222 -23.22 2.40 -2.99
CA ASP A 222 -22.73 1.06 -2.66
C ASP A 222 -21.27 0.87 -3.14
N ASP A 223 -20.77 -0.38 -3.12
CA ASP A 223 -19.40 -0.72 -3.53
C ASP A 223 -19.10 -0.46 -5.01
N ASP A 224 -20.12 -0.35 -5.87
CA ASP A 224 -19.96 -0.16 -7.31
C ASP A 224 -19.82 1.32 -7.70
N LEU A 225 -20.11 2.26 -6.80
CA LEU A 225 -19.95 3.70 -7.03
C LEU A 225 -18.52 4.14 -6.70
N VAL A 226 -17.70 4.31 -7.73
CA VAL A 226 -16.25 4.50 -7.59
C VAL A 226 -15.74 5.76 -8.29
N LEU A 227 -14.63 6.29 -7.77
CA LEU A 227 -13.81 7.31 -8.41
C LEU A 227 -12.45 6.72 -8.75
N HIS A 228 -11.95 7.05 -9.94
CA HIS A 228 -10.66 6.56 -10.45
C HIS A 228 -9.56 7.58 -10.24
N PHE A 229 -8.38 7.09 -9.93
CA PHE A 229 -7.18 7.86 -9.71
C PHE A 229 -6.04 7.32 -10.55
N THR A 230 -5.08 8.18 -10.86
CA THR A 230 -3.80 7.79 -11.47
C THR A 230 -2.64 8.31 -10.64
N LYS A 231 -1.49 7.63 -10.76
CA LYS A 231 -0.22 8.06 -10.21
C LYS A 231 0.88 7.87 -11.25
N GLN A 232 1.69 8.90 -11.44
CA GLN A 232 2.91 8.80 -12.22
C GLN A 232 3.95 8.00 -11.44
N LEU A 233 4.56 7.01 -12.09
CA LEU A 233 5.59 6.16 -11.53
C LEU A 233 6.97 6.64 -12.03
N PRO A 234 8.01 6.59 -11.18
CA PRO A 234 9.36 6.86 -11.64
C PRO A 234 9.76 5.82 -12.70
N ALA A 235 10.51 6.26 -13.72
CA ALA A 235 11.08 5.35 -14.70
C ALA A 235 11.95 4.30 -13.98
N GLY A 236 11.69 3.01 -14.25
CA GLY A 236 12.44 1.88 -13.72
C GLY A 236 13.86 1.76 -14.26
#